data_AF-A0A8T1TW70-F1
#
_entry.id   AF-A0A8T1TW70-F1
#
_cell.length_a   1.000
_cell.length_b   1.000
_cell.length_c   1.000
_cell.angle_alpha   90.00
_cell.angle_beta   90.00
_cell.angle_gamma   90.00
#
_symmetry.space_group_name_H-M   'P 1'
#
loop_
_entity.id
_entity.type
_entity.pdbx_description
1 polymer ?
#
loop_
_entity_poly.entity_id
_entity_poly.type
_entity_poly.pdbx_seq_one_letter_code
_entity_poly.pdbx_strand_id
1 'polypeptide(L)'
;MNAFPHLFYGSTVRGVQRTESRGYRLVLKLLDQRLVVSGSVRFDRDNLNNRVVRISSQIDLVSALLQLLGNVEDVSFVFNGARITPEGNVVGELPIPSDDDPRPSK
;
A
#
# COMPACT_ATOMS: atom_id res chain seq x y z
N MET A 1 6.11 -11.06 0.26
CA MET A 1 4.80 -10.78 0.86
C MET A 1 3.84 -10.39 -0.26
N ASN A 2 2.64 -10.98 -0.36
CA ASN A 2 1.67 -10.56 -1.38
C ASN A 2 0.94 -9.30 -0.89
N ALA A 3 1.06 -8.19 -1.62
CA ALA A 3 0.45 -6.90 -1.27
C ALA A 3 -1.08 -6.89 -1.50
N PHE A 4 -1.58 -7.71 -2.43
CA PHE A 4 -2.98 -7.72 -2.83
C PHE A 4 -3.60 -9.13 -2.76
N PRO A 5 -3.57 -9.79 -1.59
CA PRO A 5 -4.03 -11.17 -1.48
C PRO A 5 -5.52 -11.32 -1.83
N HIS A 6 -6.34 -10.32 -1.50
CA HIS A 6 -7.79 -10.32 -1.72
C HIS A 6 -8.18 -10.38 -3.21
N LEU A 7 -7.34 -9.90 -4.13
CA LEU A 7 -7.62 -9.95 -5.57
C LEU A 7 -7.71 -11.38 -6.10
N PHE A 8 -7.06 -12.33 -5.43
CA PHE A 8 -7.09 -13.76 -5.77
C PHE A 8 -8.33 -14.48 -5.22
N TYR A 9 -9.05 -13.88 -4.26
CA TYR A 9 -10.18 -14.52 -3.56
C TYR A 9 -11.57 -13.98 -3.99
N GLY A 10 -11.64 -13.14 -5.03
CA GLY A 10 -12.87 -12.50 -5.49
C GLY A 10 -13.83 -13.39 -6.31
N SER A 11 -14.97 -13.70 -5.69
CA SER A 11 -16.28 -14.16 -6.21
C SER A 11 -16.44 -15.62 -6.68
N THR A 12 -16.59 -16.55 -5.75
CA THR A 12 -17.49 -17.72 -5.93
C THR A 12 -18.89 -17.35 -5.44
N VAL A 13 -19.71 -16.77 -6.31
CA VAL A 13 -21.16 -16.82 -6.16
C VAL A 13 -21.69 -17.52 -7.41
N ARG A 14 -22.16 -18.76 -7.23
CA ARG A 14 -22.85 -19.61 -8.23
C ARG A 14 -22.36 -19.48 -9.68
N GLY A 15 -21.33 -20.26 -10.03
CA GLY A 15 -21.14 -20.71 -11.41
C GLY A 15 -20.40 -19.79 -12.39
N VAL A 16 -20.00 -18.57 -11.99
CA VAL A 16 -19.09 -17.75 -12.83
C VAL A 16 -17.66 -18.27 -12.69
N GLN A 17 -17.02 -18.58 -13.82
CA GLN A 17 -15.65 -19.07 -13.85
C GLN A 17 -14.69 -18.04 -13.23
N ARG A 18 -13.67 -18.53 -12.50
CA ARG A 18 -12.64 -17.71 -11.84
C ARG A 18 -11.92 -16.70 -12.77
N THR A 19 -11.97 -16.95 -14.07
CA THR A 19 -11.29 -16.21 -15.14
C THR A 19 -11.95 -14.89 -15.54
N GLU A 20 -13.15 -14.57 -15.04
CA GLU A 20 -13.86 -13.32 -15.41
C GLU A 20 -14.05 -12.33 -14.25
N SER A 21 -13.66 -12.72 -13.02
CA SER A 21 -13.85 -11.83 -11.86
C SER A 21 -13.06 -10.53 -12.04
N ARG A 22 -13.59 -9.43 -11.50
CA ARG A 22 -12.90 -8.12 -11.54
C ARG A 22 -11.49 -8.22 -10.95
N GLY A 23 -11.34 -8.94 -9.84
CA GLY A 23 -10.04 -9.18 -9.21
C GLY A 23 -9.07 -9.93 -10.12
N TYR A 24 -9.53 -10.97 -10.82
CA TYR A 24 -8.69 -11.69 -11.77
C TYR A 24 -8.21 -10.82 -12.93
N ARG A 25 -9.11 -10.01 -13.53
CA ARG A 25 -8.73 -9.06 -14.59
C ARG A 25 -7.70 -8.03 -14.12
N LEU A 26 -7.80 -7.59 -12.86
CA LEU A 26 -6.82 -6.68 -12.26
C LEU A 26 -5.50 -7.37 -11.97
N VAL A 27 -5.51 -8.62 -11.50
CA VAL A 27 -4.29 -9.43 -11.34
C VAL A 27 -3.56 -9.54 -12.67
N LEU A 28 -4.24 -9.87 -13.77
CA LEU A 28 -3.62 -9.95 -15.09
C LEU A 28 -2.99 -8.62 -15.53
N LYS A 29 -3.59 -7.49 -15.20
CA LYS A 29 -3.01 -6.16 -15.47
C LYS A 29 -1.81 -5.84 -14.58
N LEU A 30 -1.78 -6.36 -13.34
CA LEU A 30 -0.73 -6.07 -12.36
C LEU A 30 0.47 -7.01 -12.47
N LEU A 31 0.28 -8.22 -12.99
CA LEU A 31 1.34 -9.20 -13.18
C LEU A 31 2.41 -8.68 -14.14
N ASP A 32 3.66 -8.93 -13.78
CA ASP A 32 4.87 -8.54 -14.52
C ASP A 32 4.97 -7.04 -14.85
N GLN A 33 4.22 -6.20 -14.15
CA GLN A 33 4.32 -4.75 -14.29
C GLN A 33 5.40 -4.16 -13.41
N ARG A 34 6.18 -3.26 -14.00
CA ARG A 34 7.11 -2.39 -13.29
C ARG A 34 6.43 -1.06 -13.03
N LEU A 35 6.04 -0.82 -11.78
CA LEU A 35 5.54 0.48 -11.36
C LEU A 35 6.70 1.45 -11.12
N VAL A 36 6.65 2.60 -11.79
CA VAL A 36 7.50 3.75 -11.48
C VAL A 36 6.70 4.64 -10.54
N VAL A 37 7.21 4.85 -9.33
CA VAL A 37 6.53 5.61 -8.27
C VAL A 37 7.33 6.84 -7.92
N SER A 38 6.64 7.96 -7.76
CA SER A 38 7.22 9.17 -7.17
C SER A 38 7.29 8.98 -5.66
N GLY A 39 8.42 9.36 -5.06
CA GLY A 39 8.61 9.24 -3.62
C GLY A 39 9.35 10.42 -3.02
N SER A 40 9.22 10.57 -1.71
CA SER A 40 9.95 11.56 -0.93
C SER A 40 10.49 10.95 0.34
N VAL A 41 11.60 11.49 0.82
CA VAL A 41 12.21 11.11 2.10
C VAL A 41 12.41 12.38 2.93
N ARG A 42 11.90 12.36 4.16
CA ARG A 42 12.07 13.42 5.15
C ARG A 42 13.04 12.96 6.24
N PHE A 43 13.96 13.84 6.58
CA PHE A 43 14.91 13.67 7.67
C PHE A 43 14.57 14.68 8.75
N ASP A 44 14.14 14.21 9.92
CA ASP A 44 13.98 15.07 11.08
C ASP A 44 15.29 15.06 11.85
N ARG A 45 15.76 16.26 12.24
CA ARG A 45 17.02 16.44 12.96
C ARG A 45 16.75 17.03 14.34
N ASP A 46 17.51 16.56 15.32
CA ASP A 46 17.67 17.24 16.59
C ASP A 46 18.45 18.55 16.40
N ASN A 47 17.88 19.66 16.84
CA ASN A 47 18.47 20.99 16.75
C ASN A 47 19.68 21.18 17.67
N LEU A 48 19.79 20.38 18.75
CA LEU A 48 20.91 20.48 19.70
C LEU A 48 22.19 19.83 19.17
N ASN A 49 22.09 18.65 18.56
CA ASN A 49 23.25 17.89 18.11
C ASN A 49 23.40 17.80 16.57
N ASN A 50 22.49 18.41 15.81
CA ASN A 50 22.37 18.29 14.33
C ASN A 50 22.35 16.83 13.85
N ARG A 51 21.80 15.93 14.67
CA ARG A 51 21.70 14.49 14.39
C ARG A 51 20.33 14.17 13.81
N VAL A 52 20.28 13.29 12.81
CA VAL A 52 19.01 12.77 12.29
C VAL A 52 18.39 11.88 13.37
N VAL A 53 17.19 12.22 13.83
CA VAL A 53 16.43 11.47 14.82
C VAL A 53 15.32 10.65 14.20
N ARG A 54 14.86 11.02 12.99
CA ARG A 54 13.84 10.26 12.26
C ARG A 54 14.06 10.35 10.77
N ILE A 55 13.82 9.23 10.10
CA ILE A 55 13.72 9.15 8.64
C ILE A 55 12.32 8.64 8.33
N SER A 56 11.57 9.37 7.50
CA SER A 56 10.29 8.91 6.99
C SER A 56 10.28 8.97 5.48
N SER A 57 9.86 7.88 4.85
CA SER A 57 9.72 7.78 3.40
C SER A 57 8.26 7.59 3.04
N GLN A 58 7.82 8.20 1.95
CA GLN A 58 6.49 8.01 1.37
C GLN A 58 6.61 7.89 -0.14
N ILE A 59 5.73 7.09 -0.75
CA ILE A 59 5.62 6.93 -2.20
C ILE A 59 4.18 7.16 -2.65
N ASP A 60 3.97 7.54 -3.90
CA ASP A 60 2.65 7.71 -4.50
C ASP A 60 2.29 6.50 -5.37
N LEU A 61 1.63 5.50 -4.76
CA LEU A 61 1.12 4.34 -5.49
C LEU A 61 -0.21 4.64 -6.21
N VAL A 62 -0.94 5.69 -5.81
CA VAL A 62 -2.21 6.05 -6.45
C VAL A 62 -1.96 6.47 -7.89
N SER A 63 -1.02 7.39 -8.11
CA SER A 63 -0.71 7.88 -9.46
C SER A 63 -0.17 6.76 -10.36
N ALA A 64 0.71 5.90 -9.83
CA ALA A 64 1.27 4.79 -10.58
C ALA A 64 0.20 3.76 -10.98
N LEU A 65 -0.70 3.41 -10.06
CA LEU A 65 -1.79 2.47 -10.34
C LEU A 65 -2.86 3.10 -11.22
N LEU A 66 -3.15 4.40 -11.09
CA LEU A 66 -4.08 5.09 -11.96
C LEU A 66 -3.58 5.10 -13.41
N GLN A 67 -2.27 5.34 -13.60
CA GLN A 67 -1.64 5.26 -14.92
C GLN A 67 -1.75 3.85 -15.53
N LEU A 68 -1.58 2.81 -14.72
CA LEU A 68 -1.64 1.41 -15.17
C LEU A 68 -3.08 0.93 -15.43
N LEU A 69 -4.02 1.24 -14.54
CA LEU A 69 -5.38 0.69 -14.55
C LEU A 69 -6.36 1.54 -15.36
N GLY A 70 -6.08 2.85 -15.48
CA GLY A 70 -6.81 3.81 -16.30
C GLY A 70 -8.07 4.39 -15.66
N ASN A 71 -8.42 4.01 -14.43
CA ASN A 71 -9.59 4.52 -13.72
C ASN A 71 -9.43 4.43 -12.19
N VAL A 72 -10.10 5.33 -11.47
CA VAL A 72 -9.98 5.47 -10.01
C VAL A 72 -10.74 4.36 -9.29
N GLU A 73 -11.80 3.82 -9.88
CA GLU A 73 -12.63 2.76 -9.31
C GLU A 73 -11.84 1.46 -9.15
N ASP A 74 -11.00 1.11 -10.11
CA ASP A 74 -10.12 -0.06 -10.07
C ASP A 74 -8.96 0.17 -9.10
N VAL A 75 -8.41 1.38 -9.02
CA VAL A 75 -7.38 1.74 -8.04
C VAL A 75 -7.93 1.59 -6.62
N SER A 76 -9.12 2.14 -6.37
CA SER A 76 -9.83 2.00 -5.08
C SER A 76 -10.11 0.53 -4.75
N PHE A 77 -10.52 -0.26 -5.75
CA PHE A 77 -10.74 -1.70 -5.57
C PHE A 77 -9.45 -2.45 -5.20
N VAL A 78 -8.31 -2.12 -5.82
CA VAL A 78 -7.01 -2.75 -5.52
C VAL A 78 -6.53 -2.44 -4.10
N PHE A 79 -6.81 -1.23 -3.59
CA PHE A 79 -6.45 -0.88 -2.21
C PHE A 79 -7.43 -1.44 -1.16
N ASN A 80 -8.66 -1.79 -1.55
CA ASN A 80 -9.67 -2.31 -0.63
C ASN A 80 -9.35 -3.74 -0.18
N GLY A 81 -8.71 -3.85 0.99
CA GLY A 81 -8.19 -5.12 1.53
C GLY A 81 -6.73 -5.39 1.16
N ALA A 82 -6.01 -4.39 0.64
CA ALA A 82 -4.58 -4.47 0.41
C ALA A 82 -3.81 -4.52 1.75
N ARG A 83 -2.62 -5.12 1.70
CA ARG A 83 -1.66 -5.12 2.80
C ARG A 83 -0.64 -3.99 2.68
N ILE A 84 -0.86 -3.07 1.74
CA ILE A 84 -0.06 -1.87 1.52
C ILE A 84 -0.99 -0.66 1.43
N THR A 85 -0.62 0.45 2.04
CA THR A 85 -1.36 1.71 1.93
C THR A 85 -1.00 2.43 0.63
N PRO A 86 -1.81 3.40 0.18
CA PRO A 86 -1.48 4.22 -0.99
C PRO A 86 -0.13 4.95 -0.90
N GLU A 87 0.33 5.23 0.31
CA GLU A 87 1.60 5.90 0.61
C GLU A 87 2.80 4.93 0.66
N GLY A 88 2.55 3.62 0.49
CA GLY A 88 3.56 2.57 0.46
C GLY A 88 3.88 1.89 1.79
N ASN A 89 3.10 2.15 2.85
CA ASN A 89 3.32 1.51 4.15
C ASN A 89 2.71 0.12 4.19
N VAL A 90 3.37 -0.84 4.85
CA VAL A 90 2.81 -2.19 5.02
C VAL A 90 1.81 -2.19 6.19
N VAL A 91 0.59 -2.63 5.92
CA VAL A 91 -0.47 -2.75 6.93
C VAL A 91 -0.16 -3.94 7.84
N GLY A 92 0.15 -3.66 9.10
CA GLY A 92 0.49 -4.66 10.13
C GLY A 92 1.87 -4.49 10.77
N GLU A 93 2.71 -3.57 10.27
CA GLU A 93 3.83 -3.06 11.07
C GLU A 93 3.25 -2.08 12.10
N LEU A 94 3.42 -2.40 13.39
CA LEU A 94 3.17 -1.44 14.47
C LEU A 94 3.99 -0.18 14.17
N PRO A 95 3.43 1.03 14.41
CA PRO A 95 4.26 2.21 14.49
C PRO A 95 5.41 1.90 15.45
N ILE A 96 6.65 2.17 15.06
CA ILE A 96 7.75 2.18 16.02
C ILE A 96 7.26 3.14 17.12
N PRO A 97 7.09 2.67 18.38
CA PRO A 97 6.59 3.52 19.44
C PRO A 97 7.43 4.78 19.44
N SER A 98 6.78 5.93 19.31
CA SER A 98 7.50 7.18 19.55
C SER A 98 7.91 7.14 21.01
N ASP A 99 9.14 7.51 21.35
CA ASP A 99 9.61 7.53 22.76
C ASP A 99 8.73 8.42 23.66
N ASP A 100 7.88 9.27 23.06
CA ASP A 100 6.88 10.12 23.71
C ASP A 100 5.50 9.45 23.93
N ASP A 101 5.26 8.21 23.48
CA ASP A 101 3.98 7.56 23.76
C ASP A 101 3.86 7.25 25.26
N PRO A 102 2.82 7.75 25.95
CA PRO A 102 2.66 7.48 27.37
C PRO A 102 2.50 5.98 27.56
N ARG A 103 3.34 5.39 28.42
CA ARG A 103 3.18 3.98 28.84
C ARG A 103 1.72 3.78 29.29
N PRO A 104 1.02 2.77 28.76
CA PRO A 104 -0.36 2.52 29.16
C PRO A 104 -0.40 2.25 30.66
N SER A 105 -1.19 3.05 31.37
CA SER A 105 -1.45 2.90 32.80
C SER A 105 -2.07 1.53 33.05
N LYS A 106 -1.42 0.73 33.90
CA LYS A 106 -1.86 -0.59 34.32
C LYS A 106 -3.12 -0.54 35.20
#